data_AF-A0AAD9VH85-F1
#
_entry.id   AF-A0AAD9VH85-F1
#
_cell.length_a   1.000
_cell.length_b   1.000
_cell.length_c   1.000
_cell.angle_alpha   90.00
_cell.angle_beta   90.00
_cell.angle_gamma   90.00
#
_symmetry.space_group_name_H-M   'P 1'
#
loop_
_entity.id
_entity.type
_entity.pdbx_description
1 polymer ?
#
loop_
_entity_poly.entity_id
_entity_poly.type
_entity_poly.pdbx_seq_one_letter_code
_entity_poly.pdbx_strand_id
1 'polypeptide(L)'
;MNGAVEASNKFCVDLHSYLRSERQFTGENLFYSPSSLSIALAMTSMGARGNTAEQLNKALHWEGLSQDKLHDNGKEFLVALQKSNTEGNELTAANRLFVQKDFPLSRGNKEVLRFQNSFG
;
A
#
# COMPACT_ATOMS: atom_id res chain seq x y z
N MET A 1 9.19 15.23 -10.55
CA MET A 1 9.51 13.84 -10.15
C MET A 1 8.38 13.34 -9.25
N ASN A 2 7.87 12.13 -9.49
CA ASN A 2 6.63 11.66 -8.89
C ASN A 2 6.89 11.16 -7.45
N GLY A 3 6.65 12.02 -6.44
CA GLY A 3 7.06 11.78 -5.04
C GLY A 3 6.56 10.46 -4.42
N ALA A 4 5.44 9.92 -4.91
CA ALA A 4 4.93 8.62 -4.46
C ALA A 4 5.80 7.43 -4.93
N VAL A 5 6.43 7.51 -6.11
CA VAL A 5 7.33 6.46 -6.60
C VAL A 5 8.59 6.41 -5.74
N GLU A 6 9.13 7.59 -5.41
CA GLU A 6 10.30 7.69 -4.53
C GLU A 6 9.99 7.18 -3.12
N ALA A 7 8.84 7.56 -2.56
CA ALA A 7 8.38 7.07 -1.26
C ALA A 7 8.21 5.54 -1.26
N SER A 8 7.59 4.97 -2.30
CA SER A 8 7.40 3.51 -2.44
C SER A 8 8.74 2.77 -2.51
N ASN A 9 9.72 3.31 -3.25
CA ASN A 9 11.06 2.72 -3.35
C ASN A 9 11.79 2.77 -2.00
N LYS A 10 11.71 3.88 -1.27
CA LYS A 10 12.31 4.01 0.07
C LYS A 10 11.70 2.99 1.04
N PHE A 11 10.37 2.91 1.09
CA PHE A 11 9.68 1.90 1.90
C PHE A 11 10.11 0.48 1.54
N CYS A 12 10.22 0.15 0.24
CA CYS A 12 10.66 -1.16 -0.22
C CYS A 12 12.08 -1.52 0.29
N VAL A 13 13.02 -0.58 0.16
CA VAL A 13 14.41 -0.76 0.61
C VAL A 13 14.48 -0.91 2.13
N ASP A 14 13.75 -0.10 2.88
CA ASP A 14 13.71 -0.18 4.34
C ASP A 14 13.12 -1.52 4.80
N LEU A 15 12.00 -1.94 4.20
CA LEU A 15 11.37 -3.22 4.50
C LEU A 15 12.30 -4.40 4.18
N HIS A 16 12.99 -4.36 3.04
CA HIS A 16 13.93 -5.42 2.68
C HIS A 16 15.07 -5.53 3.68
N SER A 17 15.65 -4.39 4.04
CA SER A 17 16.76 -4.31 5.00
C SER A 17 16.33 -4.82 6.37
N TYR A 18 15.14 -4.44 6.82
CA TYR A 18 14.54 -4.93 8.06
C TYR A 18 14.36 -6.45 8.03
N LEU A 19 13.64 -6.99 7.02
CA LEU A 19 13.41 -8.43 6.89
C LEU A 19 14.73 -9.22 6.81
N ARG A 20 15.73 -8.72 6.09
CA ARG A 20 17.04 -9.38 6.02
C ARG A 20 17.80 -9.40 7.34
N SER A 21 17.57 -8.43 8.23
CA SER A 21 18.19 -8.39 9.56
C SER A 21 17.54 -9.34 10.57
N GLU A 22 16.31 -9.81 10.29
CA GLU A 22 15.61 -10.73 11.19
C GLU A 22 16.23 -12.13 11.13
N ARG A 23 16.54 -12.68 12.30
CA ARG A 23 17.19 -14.01 12.42
C ARG A 23 16.41 -15.11 11.70
N GLN A 24 15.08 -15.02 11.67
CA GLN A 24 14.22 -16.01 11.03
C GLN A 24 14.39 -16.11 9.51
N PHE A 25 14.97 -15.09 8.86
CA PHE A 25 15.17 -15.05 7.41
C PHE A 25 16.66 -15.12 7.01
N THR A 26 17.56 -15.35 7.98
CA THR A 26 19.00 -15.43 7.73
C THR A 26 19.33 -16.71 6.95
N GLY A 27 19.99 -16.57 5.80
CA GLY A 27 20.34 -17.70 4.92
C GLY A 27 19.18 -18.22 4.06
N GLU A 28 17.99 -17.64 4.22
CA GLU A 28 16.79 -18.05 3.49
C GLU A 28 16.53 -17.19 2.25
N ASN A 29 15.74 -17.74 1.33
CA ASN A 29 15.21 -16.99 0.21
C ASN A 29 14.09 -16.06 0.70
N LEU A 30 14.16 -14.79 0.33
CA LEU A 30 13.17 -13.78 0.69
C LEU A 30 12.42 -13.34 -0.58
N PHE A 31 11.13 -13.66 -0.66
CA PHE A 31 10.27 -13.32 -1.79
C PHE A 31 8.95 -12.73 -1.29
N TYR A 32 8.65 -11.50 -1.72
CA TYR A 32 7.43 -10.77 -1.37
C TYR A 32 7.19 -9.64 -2.37
N SER A 33 6.00 -9.04 -2.35
CA SER A 33 5.67 -7.86 -3.16
C SER A 33 5.61 -6.61 -2.28
N PRO A 34 6.67 -5.79 -2.26
CA PRO A 34 6.67 -4.51 -1.55
C PRO A 34 5.52 -3.60 -2.01
N SER A 35 5.26 -3.58 -3.32
CA SER A 35 4.18 -2.81 -3.93
C SER A 35 2.79 -3.19 -3.41
N SER A 36 2.51 -4.48 -3.25
CA SER A 36 1.24 -4.94 -2.69
C SER A 36 1.09 -4.52 -1.22
N LEU A 37 2.17 -4.64 -0.43
CA LEU A 37 2.18 -4.21 0.96
C LEU A 37 2.00 -2.68 1.10
N SER A 38 2.65 -1.89 0.25
CA SER A 38 2.45 -0.44 0.19
C SER A 38 0.99 -0.09 -0.07
N ILE A 39 0.33 -0.76 -1.02
CA ILE A 39 -1.09 -0.54 -1.32
C ILE A 39 -1.97 -0.92 -0.12
N ALA A 40 -1.73 -2.06 0.53
CA ALA A 40 -2.46 -2.49 1.73
C ALA A 40 -2.38 -1.46 2.87
N LEU A 41 -1.16 -0.98 3.14
CA LEU A 41 -0.90 -0.02 4.22
C LEU A 41 -1.38 1.39 3.86
N ALA A 42 -1.27 1.79 2.60
CA ALA A 42 -1.84 3.03 2.07
C ALA A 42 -3.32 3.15 2.40
N MET A 43 -4.07 2.08 2.14
CA MET A 43 -5.51 2.03 2.38
C MET A 43 -5.85 2.08 3.87
N THR A 44 -5.02 1.44 4.69
CA THR A 44 -5.15 1.49 6.15
C THR A 44 -4.86 2.90 6.67
N SER A 45 -3.84 3.58 6.13
CA SER A 45 -3.47 4.94 6.52
C SER A 45 -4.59 5.94 6.26
N MET A 46 -5.28 5.84 5.11
CA MET A 46 -6.42 6.71 4.79
C MET A 46 -7.58 6.59 5.80
N GLY A 47 -7.77 5.41 6.40
CA GLY A 47 -8.78 5.16 7.44
C GLY A 47 -8.31 5.44 8.87
N ALA A 48 -7.00 5.58 9.10
CA ALA A 48 -6.40 5.82 10.40
C ALA A 48 -6.47 7.30 10.80
N ARG A 49 -6.37 7.58 12.10
CA ARG A 49 -6.33 8.95 12.66
C ARG A 49 -5.30 9.04 13.79
N GLY A 50 -4.90 10.25 14.14
CA GLY A 50 -3.92 10.51 15.21
C GLY A 50 -2.61 9.75 15.00
N ASN A 51 -2.06 9.23 16.09
CA ASN A 51 -0.75 8.58 16.11
C ASN A 51 -0.63 7.40 15.12
N THR A 52 -1.72 6.65 14.90
CA THR A 52 -1.70 5.52 13.96
C THR A 52 -1.51 6.02 12.52
N ALA A 53 -2.16 7.11 12.13
CA ALA A 53 -1.97 7.69 10.81
C ALA A 53 -0.55 8.25 10.65
N GLU A 54 -0.02 8.89 11.69
CA GLU A 54 1.34 9.43 11.70
C GLU A 54 2.40 8.34 11.52
N GLN A 55 2.29 7.24 12.28
CA GLN A 55 3.19 6.10 12.18
C GLN A 55 3.14 5.43 10.79
N LEU A 56 1.94 5.26 10.23
CA LEU A 56 1.77 4.70 8.89
C LEU A 56 2.36 5.62 7.82
N ASN A 57 2.12 6.93 7.90
CA ASN A 57 2.67 7.89 6.95
C ASN A 57 4.20 7.94 7.01
N LYS A 58 4.77 7.87 8.21
CA LYS A 58 6.23 7.80 8.39
C LYS A 58 6.82 6.54 7.78
N ALA A 59 6.24 5.38 8.09
CA ALA A 59 6.72 4.10 7.54
C ALA A 59 6.64 4.09 6.01
N LEU A 60 5.59 4.68 5.42
CA LEU A 60 5.40 4.74 3.97
C LEU A 60 6.16 5.88 3.28
N HIS A 61 6.93 6.69 4.01
CA HIS A 61 7.62 7.90 3.50
C HIS A 61 6.67 8.91 2.85
N TRP A 62 5.48 9.08 3.42
CA TRP A 62 4.44 10.00 2.94
C TRP A 62 4.43 11.34 3.69
N GLU A 63 5.34 11.53 4.64
CA GLU A 63 5.53 12.77 5.36
C GLU A 63 5.78 13.92 4.36
N GLY A 64 4.89 14.91 4.35
CA GLY A 64 4.95 16.05 3.43
C GLY A 64 4.25 15.86 2.07
N LEU A 65 3.63 14.71 1.80
CA LEU A 65 2.73 14.52 0.65
C LEU A 65 1.29 14.88 1.02
N SER A 66 0.58 15.60 0.15
CA SER A 66 -0.84 15.89 0.36
C SER A 66 -1.68 14.63 0.16
N GLN A 67 -2.75 14.47 0.94
CA GLN A 67 -3.66 13.33 0.86
C GLN A 67 -4.26 13.14 -0.53
N ASP A 68 -4.61 14.23 -1.22
CA ASP A 68 -5.13 14.19 -2.58
C ASP A 68 -4.12 13.57 -3.56
N LYS A 69 -2.84 13.95 -3.43
CA LYS A 69 -1.76 13.38 -4.26
C LYS A 69 -1.53 11.89 -3.95
N LEU A 70 -1.71 11.46 -2.71
CA LEU A 70 -1.56 10.05 -2.34
C LEU A 70 -2.66 9.19 -2.97
N HIS A 71 -3.89 9.69 -2.98
CA HIS A 71 -5.04 9.01 -3.60
C HIS A 71 -4.87 8.87 -5.12
N ASP A 72 -4.51 9.97 -5.79
CA ASP A 72 -4.32 9.96 -7.24
C ASP A 72 -3.12 9.10 -7.67
N ASN A 73 -2.00 9.19 -6.94
CA ASN A 73 -0.85 8.33 -7.21
C ASN A 73 -1.14 6.85 -6.95
N GLY A 74 -1.96 6.52 -5.94
CA GLY A 74 -2.41 5.15 -5.69
C GLY A 74 -3.22 4.57 -6.86
N LYS A 75 -4.11 5.38 -7.45
CA LYS A 75 -4.84 5.00 -8.67
C LYS A 75 -3.90 4.80 -9.85
N GLU A 76 -3.02 5.77 -10.12
CA GLU A 76 -2.07 5.68 -11.22
C GLU A 76 -1.18 4.45 -11.11
N PHE A 77 -0.76 4.11 -9.90
CA PHE A 77 0.03 2.92 -9.63
C PHE A 77 -0.73 1.63 -9.93
N LEU A 78 -1.97 1.50 -9.48
CA LEU A 78 -2.81 0.33 -9.79
C LEU A 78 -3.05 0.18 -11.31
N VAL A 79 -3.31 1.28 -12.01
CA VAL A 79 -3.47 1.30 -13.46
C VAL A 79 -2.16 0.89 -14.16
N ALA A 80 -1.01 1.40 -13.70
CA ALA A 80 0.29 1.04 -14.25
C ALA A 80 0.61 -0.45 -14.05
N LEU A 81 0.28 -1.02 -12.88
CA LEU A 81 0.43 -2.45 -12.62
C LEU A 81 -0.43 -3.29 -13.58
N GLN A 82 -1.71 -2.94 -13.76
CA GLN A 82 -2.58 -3.66 -14.71
C GLN A 82 -2.07 -3.56 -16.15
N LYS A 83 -1.53 -2.40 -16.55
CA LYS A 83 -0.94 -2.19 -17.88
C LYS A 83 0.43 -2.84 -18.07
N SER A 84 1.05 -3.33 -17.01
CA SER A 84 2.36 -4.01 -17.08
C SER A 84 2.27 -5.49 -17.51
N ASN A 85 1.05 -5.99 -17.72
CA ASN A 85 0.81 -7.28 -18.33
C ASN A 85 1.19 -7.26 -19.81
N THR A 86 1.91 -8.30 -20.21
CA THR A 86 2.39 -8.59 -21.56
C THR A 86 2.06 -10.04 -21.88
N GLU A 87 2.32 -10.51 -23.09
CA GLU A 87 2.11 -11.92 -23.44
C GLU A 87 2.96 -12.90 -22.59
N GLY A 88 4.05 -12.42 -21.98
CA GLY A 88 4.95 -13.22 -21.15
C GLY A 88 4.73 -13.15 -19.64
N ASN A 89 3.76 -12.36 -19.16
CA ASN A 89 3.46 -12.25 -17.73
C ASN A 89 1.99 -11.93 -17.44
N GLU A 90 1.50 -12.49 -16.34
CA GLU A 90 0.20 -12.14 -15.79
C GLU A 90 0.38 -11.66 -14.35
N LEU A 91 -0.02 -10.41 -14.12
CA LEU A 91 -0.02 -9.73 -12.85
C LEU A 91 -1.46 -9.39 -12.48
N THR A 92 -1.96 -10.06 -11.46
CA THR A 92 -3.27 -9.81 -10.86
C THR A 92 -3.05 -9.28 -9.45
N ALA A 93 -3.70 -8.16 -9.10
CA ALA A 93 -3.66 -7.61 -7.75
C ALA A 93 -5.07 -7.63 -7.16
N ALA A 94 -5.29 -8.50 -6.16
CA ALA A 94 -6.55 -8.57 -5.43
C ALA A 94 -6.35 -8.02 -4.01
N ASN A 95 -7.00 -6.90 -3.70
CA ASN A 95 -7.00 -6.31 -2.36
C ASN A 95 -8.41 -6.38 -1.77
N ARG A 96 -8.53 -6.87 -0.53
CA ARG A 96 -9.81 -6.90 0.18
C ARG A 96 -9.62 -6.56 1.65
N LEU A 97 -10.41 -5.61 2.15
CA LEU A 97 -10.56 -5.35 3.57
C LEU A 97 -11.79 -6.10 4.11
N PHE A 98 -11.61 -6.83 5.21
CA PHE A 98 -12.69 -7.49 5.94
C PHE A 98 -12.97 -6.71 7.21
N VAL A 99 -14.25 -6.39 7.43
CA VAL A 99 -14.72 -5.67 8.62
C VAL A 99 -15.75 -6.53 9.34
N GLN A 100 -15.78 -6.47 10.67
CA GLN A 100 -16.80 -7.13 11.47
C GLN A 100 -18.20 -6.67 11.04
N LYS A 101 -19.13 -7.64 10.88
CA LYS A 101 -20.45 -7.49 10.23
C LYS A 101 -21.28 -6.30 10.75
N ASP A 102 -21.11 -5.93 12.02
CA ASP A 102 -21.89 -4.90 12.70
C ASP A 102 -21.04 -3.73 13.22
N PHE A 103 -19.79 -3.60 12.75
CA PHE A 103 -18.93 -2.50 13.17
C PHE A 103 -19.37 -1.18 12.51
N PRO A 104 -19.64 -0.11 13.28
CA PRO A 104 -20.08 1.16 12.72
C PRO A 104 -18.92 1.86 12.00
N LEU A 105 -18.93 1.82 10.67
CA LEU A 105 -17.95 2.52 9.85
C LEU A 105 -18.35 3.97 9.60
N SER A 106 -17.39 4.88 9.75
CA SER A 106 -17.51 6.27 9.32
C SER A 106 -17.75 6.36 7.80
N ARG A 107 -18.33 7.47 7.34
CA ARG A 107 -18.58 7.70 5.90
C ARG A 107 -17.29 7.60 5.08
N GLY A 108 -16.20 8.22 5.56
CA GLY A 108 -14.90 8.17 4.88
C GLY A 108 -14.33 6.75 4.75
N ASN A 109 -14.47 5.91 5.79
CA ASN A 109 -13.99 4.52 5.72
C ASN A 109 -14.81 3.66 4.76
N LYS A 110 -16.11 3.95 4.61
CA LYS A 110 -16.97 3.29 3.60
C LYS A 110 -16.53 3.65 2.17
N GLU A 111 -16.05 4.86 1.93
CA GLU A 111 -15.56 5.29 0.61
C GLU A 111 -14.22 4.62 0.26
N VAL A 112 -13.32 4.45 1.23
CA VAL A 112 -12.07 3.67 1.06
C VAL A 112 -12.38 2.20 0.70
N LEU A 113 -13.37 1.58 1.36
CA LEU A 113 -13.80 0.21 1.03
C LEU A 113 -14.39 0.10 -0.37
N ARG A 114 -15.18 1.09 -0.80
CA ARG A 114 -15.76 1.11 -2.16
C ARG A 114 -14.70 1.29 -3.22
N PHE A 115 -13.74 2.18 -2.99
CA PHE A 115 -12.62 2.41 -3.90
C PHE A 115 -11.82 1.12 -4.18
N GLN A 116 -11.61 0.27 -3.18
CA GLN A 116 -10.91 -1.01 -3.36
C GLN A 116 -11.68 -2.02 -4.19
N ASN A 117 -12.98 -2.18 -3.92
CA ASN A 117 -13.80 -3.16 -4.62
C ASN A 117 -14.01 -2.82 -6.10
N SER A 118 -13.63 -1.62 -6.54
CA SER A 118 -13.66 -1.20 -7.95
C SER A 118 -12.45 -1.65 -8.78
N PHE A 119 -11.42 -2.25 -8.16
CA PHE A 119 -10.22 -2.76 -8.86
C PHE A 119 -10.12 -4.29 -8.87
N GLY A 120 -11.19 -5.00 -8.48
CA GLY A 120 -11.32 -6.45 -8.54
C GLY A 120 -12.15 -6.92 -9.72
#